data_AF-A0A8H4PXE9-F1
#
_entry.id   AF-A0A8H4PXE9-F1
#
_cell.length_a   1.000
_cell.length_b   1.000
_cell.length_c   1.000
_cell.angle_alpha   90.00
_cell.angle_beta   90.00
_cell.angle_gamma   90.00
#
_symmetry.space_group_name_H-M   'P 1'
#
loop_
_entity.id
_entity.type
_entity.pdbx_description
1 polymer ?
#
loop_
_entity_poly.entity_id
_entity_poly.type
_entity_poly.pdbx_seq_one_letter_code
_entity_poly.pdbx_strand_id
1 'polypeptide(L)'
;MNAWIDGLRRDDLKEKKCADELHRTVALLSHLAEVHISPGLSGFADEVHMKSLVIQSHLESAAVAFNTTRTMVQRALPPESQGDGEEMAQHLAKAFDLAMTQTRGTKVIAGKTVRALEELKTRSLSLVQDKMDAFERCEAGSQEMAELARRIGGGIHGLLTQDEGRTEPFTLGEVQSAIRQAVSEAGDAGDSDPLSVYMSKLRAVHSQIADLAALAADLDQTQEFEVSPQPWLLRSQQLKALKTVPVDAEEELRRLKEEHNEARRTIAQRDEHLSTAVLKIDTLESRMRDAQANIERISHLQKQLEAAGKQAGSLKEDIEKQDRELKSLEAERDRWKKIASDSRAYADGADAAGMKAGQERAVATAREMEALKKDIESLQSAVRYLREDNRRARVNEQQRHDWLAEPLKRKTSVAEQRKGLVVAEAKDVLGELVKMASSATVFDLATLPKDKLAWRPARSTPQYHAARQMEDYAAWTAWQESVRKKSALLRRGGEQNNQGRAARNPAARLQIWLPGADGKTMAGTGLGRDGVQVVGSREWEALRGDHGVATA
;
A
#
# COMPACT_ATOMS: atom_id res chain seq x y z
N MET A 1 15.94 -9.07 -21.76
CA MET A 1 15.55 -9.87 -22.93
C MET A 1 14.72 -9.08 -23.95
N ASN A 2 13.50 -8.59 -23.64
CA ASN A 2 12.69 -7.82 -24.61
C ASN A 2 13.41 -6.59 -25.19
N ALA A 3 14.18 -5.87 -24.38
CA ALA A 3 15.00 -4.75 -24.84
C ALA A 3 16.13 -5.18 -25.80
N TRP A 4 16.69 -6.39 -25.65
CA TRP A 4 17.69 -6.93 -26.58
C TRP A 4 17.05 -7.38 -27.89
N ILE A 5 15.85 -7.96 -27.83
CA ILE A 5 15.06 -8.33 -29.04
C ILE A 5 14.68 -7.08 -29.82
N ASP A 6 14.22 -6.03 -29.13
CA ASP A 6 13.91 -4.74 -29.75
C ASP A 6 15.17 -4.04 -30.28
N GLY A 7 16.31 -4.20 -29.61
CA GLY A 7 17.61 -3.72 -30.08
C GLY A 7 18.07 -4.43 -31.35
N LEU A 8 17.91 -5.76 -31.42
CA LEU A 8 18.23 -6.55 -32.61
C LEU A 8 17.33 -6.18 -33.79
N ARG A 9 16.03 -5.93 -33.55
CA ARG A 9 15.10 -5.49 -34.61
C ARG A 9 15.43 -4.11 -35.19
N ARG A 10 16.16 -3.27 -34.45
CA ARG A 10 16.55 -1.92 -34.84
C ARG A 10 18.01 -1.83 -35.27
N ASP A 11 18.72 -2.95 -35.33
CA ASP A 11 20.18 -3.02 -35.55
C ASP A 11 21.01 -2.15 -34.56
N ASP A 12 20.45 -1.83 -33.39
CA ASP A 12 21.06 -1.01 -32.35
C ASP A 12 21.70 -1.86 -31.21
N LEU A 13 21.81 -3.17 -31.42
CA LEU A 13 22.26 -4.10 -30.37
C LEU A 13 23.78 -3.99 -30.15
N LYS A 14 24.17 -3.58 -28.95
CA LYS A 14 25.58 -3.60 -28.52
C LYS A 14 25.96 -4.99 -28.02
N GLU A 15 26.29 -5.89 -28.94
CA GLU A 15 26.54 -7.32 -28.68
C GLU A 15 27.50 -7.58 -27.51
N LYS A 16 28.63 -6.87 -27.45
CA LYS A 16 29.61 -7.00 -26.33
C LYS A 16 28.98 -6.68 -24.97
N LYS A 17 28.20 -5.60 -24.89
CA LYS A 17 27.52 -5.23 -23.63
C LYS A 17 26.46 -6.25 -23.25
N CYS A 18 25.72 -6.77 -24.24
CA CYS A 18 24.74 -7.83 -24.00
C CYS A 18 25.42 -9.11 -23.49
N ALA A 19 26.58 -9.47 -24.03
CA ALA A 19 27.36 -10.61 -23.54
C ALA A 19 27.83 -10.39 -22.09
N ASP A 20 28.37 -9.21 -21.76
CA ASP A 20 28.80 -8.87 -20.40
C ASP A 20 27.64 -8.89 -19.40
N GLU A 21 26.49 -8.30 -19.77
CA GLU A 21 25.28 -8.31 -18.95
C GLU A 21 24.74 -9.73 -18.76
N LEU A 22 24.71 -10.53 -19.83
CA LEU A 22 24.29 -11.93 -19.76
C LEU A 22 25.20 -12.72 -18.81
N HIS A 23 26.52 -12.56 -18.92
CA HIS A 23 27.48 -13.25 -18.06
C HIS A 23 27.29 -12.88 -16.58
N ARG A 24 27.05 -11.58 -16.29
CA ARG A 24 26.69 -11.14 -14.92
C ARG A 24 25.38 -11.77 -14.45
N THR A 25 24.34 -11.82 -15.29
CA THR A 25 23.07 -12.45 -14.90
C THR A 25 23.21 -13.95 -14.66
N VAL A 26 24.02 -14.65 -15.45
CA VAL A 26 24.33 -16.07 -15.24
C VAL A 26 25.02 -16.25 -13.90
N ALA A 27 26.08 -15.48 -13.60
CA ALA A 27 26.78 -15.56 -12.32
C ALA A 27 25.86 -15.28 -11.11
N LEU A 28 24.98 -14.28 -11.21
CA LEU A 28 24.00 -13.98 -10.16
C LEU A 28 22.98 -15.12 -9.98
N LEU A 29 22.47 -15.70 -11.07
CA LEU A 29 21.53 -16.81 -11.02
C LEU A 29 22.18 -18.09 -10.49
N SER A 30 23.42 -18.37 -10.86
CA SER A 30 24.20 -19.49 -10.30
C SER A 30 24.37 -19.33 -8.78
N HIS A 31 24.72 -18.14 -8.32
CA HIS A 31 24.83 -17.88 -6.88
C HIS A 31 23.49 -18.03 -6.15
N LEU A 32 22.40 -17.50 -6.72
CA LEU A 32 21.04 -17.69 -6.19
C LEU A 32 20.64 -19.17 -6.14
N ALA A 33 21.01 -19.94 -7.17
CA ALA A 33 20.77 -21.37 -7.23
C ALA A 33 21.54 -22.10 -6.11
N GLU A 34 22.84 -21.83 -5.94
CA GLU A 34 23.66 -22.41 -4.87
C GLU A 34 23.12 -22.12 -3.47
N VAL A 35 22.60 -20.91 -3.24
CA VAL A 35 22.09 -20.49 -1.92
C VAL A 35 20.72 -21.07 -1.62
N HIS A 36 19.83 -21.19 -2.62
CA HIS A 36 18.42 -21.50 -2.39
C HIS A 36 17.96 -22.87 -2.88
N ILE A 37 18.71 -23.55 -3.76
CA ILE A 37 18.39 -24.89 -4.23
C ILE A 37 19.15 -25.89 -3.37
N SER A 38 18.42 -26.64 -2.55
CA SER A 38 19.02 -27.67 -1.71
C SER A 38 19.57 -28.81 -2.57
N PRO A 39 20.78 -29.33 -2.28
CA PRO A 39 21.32 -30.49 -2.97
C PRO A 39 20.48 -31.71 -2.61
N GLY A 40 19.78 -32.27 -3.60
CA GLY A 40 18.93 -33.45 -3.45
C GLY A 40 18.80 -34.19 -4.77
N LEU A 41 18.23 -35.39 -4.75
CA LEU A 41 18.08 -36.24 -5.95
C LEU A 41 17.28 -35.55 -7.07
N SER A 42 16.27 -34.74 -6.72
CA SER A 42 15.54 -33.91 -7.68
C SER A 42 16.43 -32.85 -8.34
N GLY A 43 17.28 -32.18 -7.57
CA GLY A 43 18.22 -31.19 -8.10
C GLY A 43 19.29 -31.84 -8.98
N PHE A 44 19.77 -33.02 -8.59
CA PHE A 44 20.68 -33.82 -9.40
C PHE A 44 20.04 -34.25 -10.73
N ALA A 45 18.77 -34.70 -10.71
CA ALA A 45 18.03 -35.04 -11.93
C ALA A 45 17.94 -33.84 -12.89
N ASP A 46 17.65 -32.66 -12.34
CA ASP A 46 17.59 -31.41 -13.10
C ASP A 46 18.95 -31.01 -13.67
N GLU A 47 20.02 -31.16 -12.89
CA GLU A 47 21.37 -30.83 -13.30
C GLU A 47 21.88 -31.73 -14.42
N VAL A 48 21.73 -33.05 -14.27
CA VAL A 48 22.15 -34.03 -15.29
C VAL A 48 21.34 -33.88 -16.59
N HIS A 49 20.05 -33.59 -16.48
CA HIS A 49 19.20 -33.25 -17.63
C HIS A 49 19.68 -31.95 -18.31
N MET A 50 19.99 -30.91 -17.52
CA MET A 50 20.51 -29.64 -18.05
C MET A 50 21.86 -29.82 -18.74
N LYS A 51 22.82 -30.52 -18.13
CA LYS A 51 24.12 -30.83 -18.76
C LYS A 51 23.94 -31.56 -20.09
N SER A 52 23.00 -32.51 -20.16
CA SER A 52 22.66 -33.23 -21.41
C SER A 52 22.11 -32.31 -22.50
N LEU A 53 21.26 -31.34 -22.13
CA LEU A 53 20.78 -30.30 -23.05
C LEU A 53 21.92 -29.38 -23.52
N VAL A 54 22.86 -29.02 -22.64
CA VAL A 54 24.05 -28.23 -22.97
C VAL A 54 24.94 -28.98 -23.97
N ILE A 55 25.21 -30.27 -23.72
CA ILE A 55 25.94 -31.14 -24.66
C ILE A 55 25.27 -31.15 -26.04
N GLN A 56 23.94 -31.33 -26.09
CA GLN A 56 23.19 -31.30 -27.34
C GLN A 56 23.32 -29.94 -28.05
N SER A 57 23.27 -28.84 -27.31
CA SER A 57 23.45 -27.48 -27.82
C SER A 57 24.84 -27.23 -28.38
N HIS A 58 25.88 -27.72 -27.70
CA HIS A 58 27.27 -27.64 -28.16
C HIS A 58 27.46 -28.35 -29.51
N LEU A 59 26.91 -29.56 -29.66
CA LEU A 59 26.98 -30.31 -30.92
C LEU A 59 26.22 -29.60 -32.05
N GLU A 60 25.07 -29.00 -31.75
CA GLU A 60 24.36 -28.18 -32.74
C GLU A 60 25.16 -26.94 -33.14
N SER A 61 25.75 -26.24 -32.16
CA SER A 61 26.61 -25.08 -32.41
C SER A 61 27.81 -25.45 -33.30
N ALA A 62 28.44 -26.60 -33.04
CA ALA A 62 29.53 -27.11 -33.87
C ALA A 62 29.08 -27.42 -35.30
N ALA A 63 27.92 -28.08 -35.49
CA ALA A 63 27.39 -28.40 -36.80
C ALA A 63 27.03 -27.14 -37.60
N VAL A 64 26.45 -26.12 -36.94
CA VAL A 64 26.16 -24.82 -37.55
C VAL A 64 27.46 -24.11 -37.94
N ALA A 65 28.47 -24.09 -37.06
CA ALA A 65 29.76 -23.48 -37.35
C ALA A 65 30.46 -24.11 -38.55
N PHE A 66 30.42 -25.43 -38.72
CA PHE A 66 30.97 -26.06 -39.92
C PHE A 66 30.16 -25.75 -41.18
N ASN A 67 28.83 -25.70 -41.08
CA ASN A 67 28.00 -25.35 -42.22
C ASN A 67 28.27 -23.92 -42.70
N THR A 68 28.36 -22.96 -41.77
CA THR A 68 28.70 -21.57 -42.10
C THR A 68 30.13 -21.46 -42.64
N THR A 69 31.08 -22.20 -42.07
CA THR A 69 32.46 -22.24 -42.54
C THR A 69 32.54 -22.78 -43.97
N ARG A 70 31.84 -23.88 -44.25
CA ARG A 70 31.78 -24.46 -45.60
C ARG A 70 31.19 -23.48 -46.61
N THR A 71 30.09 -22.80 -46.28
CA THR A 71 29.47 -21.83 -47.20
C THR A 71 30.37 -20.62 -47.43
N MET A 72 31.10 -20.17 -46.41
CA MET A 72 32.13 -19.12 -46.56
C MET A 72 33.23 -19.53 -47.53
N VAL A 73 33.77 -20.75 -47.37
CA VAL A 73 34.81 -21.29 -48.25
C VAL A 73 34.29 -21.46 -49.68
N GLN A 74 33.11 -22.03 -49.89
CA GLN A 74 32.51 -22.21 -51.21
C GLN A 74 32.26 -20.89 -51.94
N ARG A 75 31.93 -19.82 -51.22
CA ARG A 75 31.74 -18.48 -51.80
C ARG A 75 33.07 -17.81 -52.15
N ALA A 76 34.14 -18.10 -51.40
CA ALA A 76 35.44 -17.45 -51.55
C ALA A 76 36.31 -18.06 -52.66
N LEU A 77 36.11 -19.34 -53.01
CA LEU A 77 36.87 -20.00 -54.08
C LEU A 77 36.19 -19.81 -55.46
N PRO A 78 36.94 -19.42 -56.51
CA PRO A 78 36.42 -19.33 -57.87
C PRO A 78 36.14 -20.73 -58.49
N PRO A 79 35.12 -20.84 -59.37
CA PRO A 79 34.77 -22.10 -60.05
C PRO A 79 35.74 -22.53 -61.16
N GLU A 80 36.76 -21.73 -61.49
CA GLU A 80 37.62 -21.91 -62.69
C GLU A 80 39.01 -22.52 -62.42
N SER A 81 39.16 -23.33 -61.36
CA SER A 81 40.43 -24.06 -61.16
C SER A 81 40.45 -25.37 -61.94
N GLN A 82 40.52 -25.30 -63.28
CA GLN A 82 40.70 -26.48 -64.13
C GLN A 82 41.97 -27.25 -63.72
N GLY A 83 41.82 -28.49 -63.22
CA GLY A 83 42.91 -29.40 -62.83
C GLY A 83 42.86 -29.86 -61.36
N ASP A 84 44.02 -30.20 -60.79
CA ASP A 84 44.19 -30.76 -59.42
C ASP A 84 43.60 -29.89 -58.29
N GLY A 85 43.38 -28.59 -58.53
CA GLY A 85 42.79 -27.65 -57.57
C GLY A 85 41.30 -27.89 -57.30
N GLU A 86 40.54 -28.32 -58.32
CA GLU A 86 39.11 -28.63 -58.18
C GLU A 86 38.90 -29.91 -57.37
N GLU A 87 39.73 -30.95 -57.60
CA GLU A 87 39.70 -32.19 -56.83
C GLU A 87 39.96 -31.92 -55.35
N MET A 88 40.99 -31.15 -55.02
CA MET A 88 41.35 -30.82 -53.64
C MET A 88 40.26 -29.96 -52.95
N ALA A 89 39.62 -29.04 -53.67
CA ALA A 89 38.49 -28.26 -53.15
C ALA A 89 37.28 -29.14 -52.87
N GLN A 90 36.99 -30.11 -53.74
CA GLN A 90 35.95 -31.12 -53.50
C GLN A 90 36.28 -32.02 -52.31
N HIS A 91 37.55 -32.40 -52.12
CA HIS A 91 37.99 -33.16 -50.95
C HIS A 91 37.74 -32.41 -49.64
N LEU A 92 38.10 -31.12 -49.59
CA LEU A 92 37.87 -30.27 -48.41
C LEU A 92 36.36 -30.09 -48.13
N ALA A 93 35.55 -29.89 -49.17
CA ALA A 93 34.10 -29.80 -49.03
C ALA A 93 33.49 -31.12 -48.48
N LYS A 94 33.94 -32.28 -49.00
CA LYS A 94 33.54 -33.60 -48.51
C LYS A 94 33.98 -33.83 -47.06
N ALA A 95 35.14 -33.32 -46.65
CA ALA A 95 35.62 -33.42 -45.28
C ALA A 95 34.73 -32.62 -44.31
N PHE A 96 34.31 -31.40 -44.68
CA PHE A 96 33.33 -30.64 -43.91
C PHE A 96 31.96 -31.33 -43.85
N ASP A 97 31.49 -31.92 -44.96
CA ASP A 97 30.24 -32.69 -45.00
C ASP A 97 30.26 -33.89 -44.06
N LEU A 98 31.38 -34.61 -44.06
CA LEU A 98 31.58 -35.75 -43.18
C LEU A 98 31.58 -35.32 -41.71
N ALA A 99 32.32 -34.25 -41.38
CA ALA A 99 32.33 -33.69 -40.02
C ALA A 99 30.92 -33.29 -39.57
N MET A 100 30.19 -32.50 -40.38
CA MET A 100 28.82 -32.10 -40.07
C MET A 100 27.87 -33.30 -39.89
N THR A 101 27.96 -34.30 -40.76
CA THR A 101 27.09 -35.48 -40.72
C THR A 101 27.33 -36.29 -39.46
N GLN A 102 28.59 -36.50 -39.07
CA GLN A 102 28.92 -37.21 -37.84
C GLN A 102 28.54 -36.42 -36.59
N THR A 103 28.72 -35.10 -36.59
CA THR A 103 28.30 -34.23 -35.47
C THR A 103 26.79 -34.28 -35.28
N ARG A 104 26.01 -34.21 -36.38
CA ARG A 104 24.55 -34.38 -36.35
C ARG A 104 24.14 -35.77 -35.87
N GLY A 105 24.82 -36.82 -36.32
CA GLY A 105 24.59 -38.19 -35.84
C GLY A 105 24.81 -38.33 -34.34
N THR A 106 25.88 -37.73 -33.82
CA THR A 106 26.18 -37.70 -32.38
C THR A 106 25.15 -36.88 -31.60
N LYS A 107 24.69 -35.75 -32.14
CA LYS A 107 23.59 -34.96 -31.56
C LYS A 107 22.30 -35.77 -31.44
N VAL A 108 21.99 -36.65 -32.40
CA VAL A 108 20.80 -37.52 -32.32
C VAL A 108 20.88 -38.43 -31.10
N ILE A 109 22.06 -38.98 -30.79
CA ILE A 109 22.25 -39.81 -29.59
C ILE A 109 22.13 -38.97 -28.32
N ALA A 110 22.74 -37.78 -28.27
CA ALA A 110 22.57 -36.85 -27.16
C ALA A 110 21.09 -36.52 -26.91
N GLY A 111 20.31 -36.33 -27.99
CA GLY A 111 18.86 -36.11 -27.90
C GLY A 111 18.08 -37.32 -27.38
N LYS A 112 18.58 -38.55 -27.58
CA LYS A 112 18.00 -39.74 -26.94
C LYS A 112 18.28 -39.73 -25.44
N THR A 113 19.51 -39.41 -25.03
CA THR A 113 19.88 -39.28 -23.61
C THR A 113 19.02 -38.23 -22.91
N VAL A 114 18.84 -37.05 -23.51
CA VAL A 114 17.97 -35.99 -22.97
C VAL A 114 16.54 -36.51 -22.75
N ARG A 115 15.95 -37.17 -23.75
CA ARG A 115 14.58 -37.72 -23.63
C ARG A 115 14.48 -38.81 -22.56
N ALA A 116 15.46 -39.70 -22.45
CA ALA A 116 15.48 -40.73 -21.43
C ALA A 116 15.55 -40.13 -20.02
N LEU A 117 16.41 -39.12 -19.80
CA LEU A 117 16.51 -38.41 -18.53
C LEU A 117 15.25 -37.61 -18.20
N GLU A 118 14.62 -36.98 -19.21
CA GLU A 118 13.33 -36.31 -19.04
C GLU A 118 12.24 -37.30 -18.62
N GLU A 119 12.20 -38.49 -19.24
CA GLU A 119 11.27 -39.56 -18.86
C GLU A 119 11.49 -40.02 -17.41
N LEU A 120 12.73 -40.30 -17.00
CA LEU A 120 13.06 -40.63 -15.60
C LEU A 120 12.55 -39.54 -14.65
N LYS A 121 12.85 -38.26 -14.95
CA LYS A 121 12.40 -37.13 -14.14
C LYS A 121 10.87 -37.05 -14.05
N THR A 122 10.14 -37.24 -15.15
CA THR A 122 8.66 -37.22 -15.11
C THR A 122 8.08 -38.34 -14.26
N ARG A 123 8.82 -39.43 -14.09
CA ARG A 123 8.49 -40.58 -13.23
C ARG A 123 9.03 -40.43 -11.80
N SER A 124 9.60 -39.27 -11.45
CA SER A 124 10.24 -39.02 -10.14
C SER A 124 11.43 -39.96 -9.85
N LEU A 125 12.15 -40.33 -10.91
CA LEU A 125 13.36 -41.15 -10.88
C LEU A 125 14.57 -40.30 -11.26
N SER A 126 15.69 -40.55 -10.59
CA SER A 126 16.97 -39.92 -10.87
C SER A 126 18.06 -40.98 -10.97
N LEU A 127 19.15 -40.71 -11.71
CA LEU A 127 20.31 -41.58 -11.69
C LEU A 127 21.03 -41.49 -10.32
N VAL A 128 21.90 -42.45 -10.03
CA VAL A 128 22.78 -42.36 -8.86
C VAL A 128 23.76 -41.20 -9.02
N GLN A 129 24.01 -40.45 -7.93
CA GLN A 129 24.84 -39.24 -7.93
C GLN A 129 26.31 -39.48 -8.31
N ASP A 130 26.80 -40.73 -8.20
CA ASP A 130 28.15 -41.14 -8.59
C ASP A 130 28.42 -41.02 -10.10
N LYS A 131 27.37 -40.80 -10.92
CA LYS A 131 27.50 -40.64 -12.37
C LYS A 131 27.78 -39.19 -12.81
N MET A 132 27.83 -38.22 -11.88
CA MET A 132 28.04 -36.80 -12.23
C MET A 132 29.30 -36.59 -13.10
N ASP A 133 30.43 -37.18 -12.69
CA ASP A 133 31.71 -37.04 -13.39
C ASP A 133 31.64 -37.47 -14.86
N ALA A 134 30.75 -38.40 -15.22
CA ALA A 134 30.56 -38.82 -16.60
C ALA A 134 29.87 -37.74 -17.43
N PHE A 135 28.88 -37.05 -16.85
CA PHE A 135 28.21 -35.91 -17.50
C PHE A 135 29.14 -34.71 -17.62
N GLU A 136 29.94 -34.39 -16.60
CA GLU A 136 30.90 -33.29 -16.65
C GLU A 136 31.99 -33.51 -17.71
N ARG A 137 32.54 -34.73 -17.79
CA ARG A 137 33.52 -35.09 -18.83
C ARG A 137 32.92 -34.96 -20.23
N CYS A 138 31.68 -35.40 -20.42
CA CYS A 138 31.00 -35.29 -21.70
C CYS A 138 30.66 -33.84 -22.06
N GLU A 139 30.27 -33.03 -21.07
CA GLU A 139 30.02 -31.59 -21.23
C GLU A 139 31.30 -30.88 -21.70
N ALA A 140 32.41 -31.05 -20.97
CA ALA A 140 33.71 -30.48 -21.32
C ALA A 140 34.17 -30.91 -22.71
N GLY A 141 34.10 -32.21 -23.03
CA GLY A 141 34.48 -32.71 -24.35
C GLY A 141 33.62 -32.14 -25.49
N SER A 142 32.30 -32.00 -25.27
CA SER A 142 31.40 -31.40 -26.25
C SER A 142 31.62 -29.88 -26.40
N GLN A 143 31.97 -29.18 -25.31
CA GLN A 143 32.33 -27.76 -25.33
C GLN A 143 33.60 -27.53 -26.14
N GLU A 144 34.67 -28.29 -25.87
CA GLU A 144 35.91 -28.25 -26.65
C GLU A 144 35.65 -28.46 -28.14
N MET A 145 34.71 -29.35 -28.49
CA MET A 145 34.31 -29.56 -29.88
C MET A 145 33.61 -28.37 -30.52
N ALA A 146 32.70 -27.73 -29.79
CA ALA A 146 32.05 -26.53 -30.27
C ALA A 146 33.03 -25.35 -30.41
N GLU A 147 33.98 -25.24 -29.48
CA GLU A 147 35.05 -24.24 -29.55
C GLU A 147 35.99 -24.47 -30.73
N LEU A 148 36.45 -25.70 -30.96
CA LEU A 148 37.31 -26.02 -32.09
C LEU A 148 36.63 -25.70 -33.43
N ALA A 149 35.36 -26.07 -33.59
CA ALA A 149 34.58 -25.75 -34.79
C ALA A 149 34.46 -24.23 -35.01
N ARG A 150 34.22 -23.47 -33.93
CA ARG A 150 34.16 -21.99 -34.00
C ARG A 150 35.51 -21.37 -34.28
N ARG A 151 36.61 -21.88 -33.72
CA ARG A 151 37.98 -21.39 -34.00
C ARG A 151 38.36 -21.61 -35.46
N ILE A 152 38.07 -22.79 -36.03
CA ILE A 152 38.27 -23.07 -37.45
C ILE A 152 37.49 -22.06 -38.31
N GLY A 153 36.20 -21.86 -38.00
CA GLY A 153 35.37 -20.88 -38.72
C GLY A 153 35.84 -19.44 -38.54
N GLY A 154 36.31 -19.07 -37.35
CA GLY A 154 36.87 -17.76 -37.04
C GLY A 154 38.18 -17.48 -37.75
N GLY A 155 39.06 -18.48 -37.88
CA GLY A 155 40.31 -18.37 -38.65
C GLY A 155 40.05 -18.14 -40.14
N ILE A 156 39.11 -18.88 -40.72
CA ILE A 156 38.68 -18.67 -42.11
C ILE A 156 37.99 -17.30 -42.26
N HIS A 157 37.10 -16.94 -41.35
CA HIS A 157 36.44 -15.63 -41.41
C HIS A 157 37.46 -14.48 -41.31
N GLY A 158 38.47 -14.62 -40.44
CA GLY A 158 39.59 -13.69 -40.33
C GLY A 158 40.35 -13.55 -41.65
N LEU A 159 40.75 -14.66 -42.28
CA LEU A 159 41.39 -14.65 -43.59
C LEU A 159 40.55 -13.92 -44.65
N LEU A 160 39.25 -14.16 -44.68
CA LEU A 160 38.35 -13.58 -45.69
C LEU A 160 37.96 -12.12 -45.44
N THR A 161 38.21 -11.58 -44.24
CA THR A 161 37.76 -10.24 -43.83
C THR A 161 38.93 -9.28 -43.58
N GLN A 162 40.15 -9.78 -43.31
CA GLN A 162 41.31 -8.94 -43.02
C GLN A 162 41.77 -8.08 -44.22
N ASP A 163 41.55 -8.55 -45.45
CA ASP A 163 41.96 -7.85 -46.68
C ASP A 163 40.74 -7.37 -47.49
N GLU A 164 40.06 -6.32 -47.00
CA GLU A 164 38.89 -5.71 -47.67
C GLU A 164 39.19 -5.13 -49.07
N GLY A 165 40.48 -4.98 -49.43
CA GLY A 165 40.94 -4.42 -50.71
C GLY A 165 41.55 -5.43 -51.70
N ARG A 166 41.57 -6.74 -51.39
CA ARG A 166 42.18 -7.76 -52.26
C ARG A 166 41.29 -8.02 -53.49
N THR A 167 41.87 -7.88 -54.68
CA THR A 167 41.25 -8.20 -55.97
C THR A 167 41.58 -9.60 -56.48
N GLU A 168 42.57 -10.26 -55.90
CA GLU A 168 42.97 -11.62 -56.25
C GLU A 168 42.07 -12.67 -55.56
N PRO A 169 41.69 -13.76 -56.27
CA PRO A 169 40.90 -14.83 -55.67
C PRO A 169 41.68 -15.57 -54.58
N PHE A 170 40.99 -16.01 -53.53
CA PHE A 170 41.58 -16.82 -52.47
C PHE A 170 41.96 -18.21 -52.99
N THR A 171 43.14 -18.68 -52.59
CA THR A 171 43.61 -20.02 -52.96
C THR A 171 43.25 -21.05 -51.89
N LEU A 172 43.09 -22.32 -52.29
CA LEU A 172 42.80 -23.41 -51.36
C LEU A 172 43.92 -23.64 -50.33
N GLY A 173 45.17 -23.38 -50.70
CA GLY A 173 46.33 -23.49 -49.81
C GLY A 173 46.27 -22.50 -48.65
N GLU A 174 45.82 -21.27 -48.90
CA GLU A 174 45.60 -20.24 -47.86
C GLU A 174 44.50 -20.67 -46.88
N VAL A 175 43.39 -21.20 -47.39
CA VAL A 175 42.30 -21.72 -46.56
C VAL A 175 42.78 -22.89 -45.69
N GLN A 176 43.51 -23.85 -46.26
CA GLN A 176 44.08 -24.97 -45.50
C GLN A 176 45.13 -24.51 -44.46
N SER A 177 45.91 -23.48 -44.77
CA SER A 177 46.84 -22.85 -43.82
C SER A 177 46.10 -22.20 -42.65
N ALA A 178 45.04 -21.44 -42.94
CA ALA A 178 44.20 -20.81 -41.92
C ALA A 178 43.52 -21.84 -41.00
N ILE A 179 43.02 -22.95 -41.56
CA ILE A 179 42.47 -24.05 -40.76
C ILE A 179 43.54 -24.67 -39.86
N ARG A 180 44.74 -24.97 -40.40
CA ARG A 180 45.85 -25.53 -39.62
C ARG A 180 46.29 -24.61 -38.49
N GLN A 181 46.40 -23.31 -38.77
CA GLN A 181 46.73 -22.30 -37.77
C GLN A 181 45.67 -22.24 -36.66
N ALA A 182 44.39 -22.21 -37.01
CA ALA A 182 43.29 -22.17 -36.05
C ALA A 182 43.22 -23.41 -35.15
N VAL A 183 43.59 -24.58 -35.67
CA VAL A 183 43.68 -25.83 -34.87
C VAL A 183 44.93 -25.85 -34.00
N SER A 184 46.06 -25.37 -34.50
CA SER A 184 47.31 -25.25 -33.72
C SER A 184 47.14 -24.32 -32.51
N GLU A 185 46.47 -23.19 -32.68
CA GLU A 185 46.11 -22.26 -31.59
C GLU A 185 45.15 -22.87 -30.55
N ALA A 186 44.47 -23.97 -30.88
CA ALA A 186 43.64 -24.73 -29.96
C ALA A 186 44.42 -25.75 -29.11
N GLY A 187 45.74 -25.82 -29.26
CA GLY A 187 46.63 -26.63 -28.41
C GLY A 187 46.94 -28.04 -28.93
N ASP A 188 46.40 -28.44 -30.09
CA ASP A 188 46.74 -29.70 -30.76
C ASP A 188 47.78 -29.47 -31.85
N ALA A 189 49.06 -29.43 -31.45
CA ALA A 189 50.21 -29.25 -32.33
C ALA A 189 50.69 -30.58 -32.95
N GLY A 190 49.78 -31.31 -33.60
CA GLY A 190 50.11 -32.54 -34.34
C GLY A 190 50.29 -32.29 -35.84
N ASP A 191 51.17 -33.04 -36.50
CA ASP A 191 51.29 -33.12 -37.97
C ASP A 191 50.05 -33.73 -38.66
N SER A 192 49.02 -34.08 -37.88
CA SER A 192 47.76 -34.63 -38.38
C SER A 192 46.88 -33.58 -39.04
N ASP A 193 46.13 -33.98 -40.06
CA ASP A 193 45.11 -33.15 -40.69
C ASP A 193 44.15 -32.54 -39.64
N PRO A 194 43.93 -31.21 -39.62
CA PRO A 194 43.14 -30.51 -38.60
C PRO A 194 41.70 -31.02 -38.46
N LEU A 195 41.08 -31.47 -39.54
CA LEU A 195 39.74 -32.06 -39.50
C LEU A 195 39.78 -33.48 -38.91
N SER A 196 40.87 -34.23 -39.11
CA SER A 196 41.07 -35.53 -38.46
C SER A 196 41.14 -35.41 -36.93
N VAL A 197 41.77 -34.34 -36.41
CA VAL A 197 41.80 -34.03 -34.97
C VAL A 197 40.38 -33.83 -34.44
N TYR A 198 39.57 -33.01 -35.11
CA TYR A 198 38.15 -32.84 -34.76
C TYR A 198 37.39 -34.17 -34.75
N MET A 199 37.58 -35.00 -35.78
CA MET A 199 36.89 -36.28 -35.91
C MET A 199 37.30 -37.29 -34.84
N SER A 200 38.55 -37.24 -34.37
CA SER A 200 39.03 -38.08 -33.28
C SER A 200 38.36 -37.74 -31.95
N LYS A 201 38.28 -36.44 -31.63
CA LYS A 201 37.60 -35.92 -30.44
C LYS A 201 36.10 -36.17 -30.50
N LEU A 202 35.49 -36.01 -31.68
CA LEU A 202 34.07 -36.31 -31.89
C LEU A 202 33.76 -37.79 -31.62
N ARG A 203 34.62 -38.72 -32.02
CA ARG A 203 34.47 -40.15 -31.70
C ARG A 203 34.53 -40.43 -30.20
N ALA A 204 35.44 -39.76 -29.48
CA ALA A 204 35.53 -39.88 -28.03
C ALA A 204 34.25 -39.38 -27.34
N VAL A 205 33.77 -38.19 -27.72
CA VAL A 205 32.51 -37.61 -27.21
C VAL A 205 31.32 -38.48 -27.59
N HIS A 206 31.30 -39.04 -28.80
CA HIS A 206 30.25 -39.97 -29.23
C HIS A 206 30.18 -41.21 -28.34
N SER A 207 31.33 -41.81 -28.01
CA SER A 207 31.40 -42.95 -27.08
C SER A 207 30.84 -42.56 -25.71
N GLN A 208 31.29 -41.43 -25.16
CA GLN A 208 30.81 -40.95 -23.87
C GLN A 208 29.29 -40.73 -23.85
N ILE A 209 28.74 -40.10 -24.89
CA ILE A 209 27.28 -39.87 -25.00
C ILE A 209 26.52 -41.19 -25.13
N ALA A 210 27.07 -42.17 -25.86
CA ALA A 210 26.47 -43.49 -25.98
C ALA A 210 26.44 -44.21 -24.62
N ASP A 211 27.51 -44.09 -23.82
CA ASP A 211 27.56 -44.62 -22.46
C ASP A 211 26.53 -43.94 -21.55
N LEU A 212 26.40 -42.61 -21.62
CA LEU A 212 25.36 -41.86 -20.90
C LEU A 212 23.94 -42.27 -21.34
N ALA A 213 23.73 -42.52 -22.63
CA ALA A 213 22.45 -43.01 -23.15
C ALA A 213 22.11 -44.40 -22.61
N ALA A 214 23.10 -45.29 -22.49
CA ALA A 214 22.92 -46.61 -21.90
C ALA A 214 22.61 -46.50 -20.40
N LEU A 215 23.33 -45.65 -19.65
CA LEU A 215 23.05 -45.38 -18.24
C LEU A 215 21.65 -44.83 -18.01
N ALA A 216 21.20 -43.88 -18.83
CA ALA A 216 19.85 -43.31 -18.73
C ALA A 216 18.73 -44.31 -19.08
N ALA A 217 19.04 -45.37 -19.83
CA ALA A 217 18.11 -46.44 -20.17
C ALA A 217 18.08 -47.57 -19.13
N ASP A 218 19.05 -47.63 -18.23
CA ASP A 218 19.16 -48.66 -17.20
C ASP A 218 18.39 -48.27 -15.93
N LEU A 219 17.20 -48.87 -15.76
CA LEU A 219 16.36 -48.60 -14.59
C LEU A 219 16.96 -49.14 -13.28
N ASP A 220 17.87 -50.13 -13.34
CA ASP A 220 18.50 -50.68 -12.13
C ASP A 220 19.47 -49.67 -11.48
N GLN A 221 19.89 -48.65 -12.23
CA GLN A 221 20.76 -47.55 -11.78
C GLN A 221 19.96 -46.29 -11.40
N THR A 222 18.65 -46.42 -11.16
CA THR A 222 17.78 -45.28 -10.80
C THR A 222 17.33 -45.33 -9.35
N GLN A 223 17.14 -44.15 -8.76
CA GLN A 223 16.60 -43.95 -7.42
C GLN A 223 15.35 -43.08 -7.48
N GLU A 224 14.31 -43.50 -6.77
CA GLU A 224 13.08 -42.73 -6.59
C GLU A 224 13.33 -41.56 -5.64
N PHE A 225 12.74 -40.40 -5.96
CA PHE A 225 12.72 -39.25 -5.08
C PHE A 225 11.33 -38.66 -4.96
N GLU A 226 11.03 -38.08 -3.80
CA GLU A 226 9.73 -37.44 -3.57
C GLU A 226 9.70 -36.06 -4.24
N VAL A 227 8.74 -35.86 -5.14
CA VAL A 227 8.47 -34.55 -5.74
C VAL A 227 7.57 -33.77 -4.79
N SER A 228 8.16 -32.87 -4.00
CA SER A 228 7.37 -31.92 -3.23
C SER A 228 6.55 -31.04 -4.20
N PRO A 229 5.24 -30.84 -3.95
CA PRO A 229 4.44 -29.93 -4.75
C PRO A 229 5.05 -28.53 -4.72
N GLN A 230 4.98 -27.85 -5.86
CA GLN A 230 5.64 -26.57 -6.06
C GLN A 230 5.17 -25.53 -5.00
N PRO A 231 6.07 -24.71 -4.44
CA PRO A 231 5.73 -23.83 -3.31
C PRO A 231 4.58 -22.86 -3.59
N TRP A 232 4.45 -22.37 -4.83
CA TRP A 232 3.34 -21.51 -5.22
C TRP A 232 2.01 -22.26 -5.28
N LEU A 233 2.02 -23.55 -5.63
CA LEU A 233 0.83 -24.40 -5.64
C LEU A 233 0.36 -24.61 -4.20
N LEU A 234 1.27 -25.00 -3.30
CA LEU A 234 1.02 -25.09 -1.86
C LEU A 234 0.50 -23.76 -1.32
N ARG A 235 1.15 -22.64 -1.66
CA ARG A 235 0.70 -21.32 -1.22
C ARG A 235 -0.68 -20.97 -1.77
N SER A 236 -0.98 -21.30 -3.02
CA SER A 236 -2.30 -21.06 -3.61
C SER A 236 -3.39 -21.90 -2.93
N GLN A 237 -3.08 -23.15 -2.57
CA GLN A 237 -3.98 -24.04 -1.84
C GLN A 237 -4.22 -23.54 -0.42
N GLN A 238 -3.16 -23.11 0.28
CA GLN A 238 -3.26 -22.44 1.58
C GLN A 238 -4.13 -21.19 1.49
N LEU A 239 -3.92 -20.34 0.49
CA LEU A 239 -4.73 -19.13 0.30
C LEU A 239 -6.20 -19.47 -0.03
N LYS A 240 -6.46 -20.55 -0.77
CA LYS A 240 -7.82 -21.05 -1.01
C LYS A 240 -8.46 -21.55 0.28
N ALA A 241 -7.75 -22.34 1.08
CA ALA A 241 -8.23 -22.83 2.37
C ALA A 241 -8.47 -21.69 3.38
N LEU A 242 -7.67 -20.62 3.32
CA LEU A 242 -7.91 -19.41 4.12
C LEU A 242 -9.09 -18.59 3.59
N LYS A 243 -9.40 -18.68 2.29
CA LYS A 243 -10.52 -17.96 1.66
C LYS A 243 -11.86 -18.67 1.86
N THR A 244 -11.87 -19.98 2.08
CA THR A 244 -13.08 -20.69 2.50
C THR A 244 -13.42 -20.26 3.92
N VAL A 245 -14.19 -19.18 4.06
CA VAL A 245 -14.83 -18.83 5.33
C VAL A 245 -15.73 -20.01 5.69
N PRO A 246 -15.55 -20.64 6.87
CA PRO A 246 -16.40 -21.76 7.25
C PRO A 246 -17.84 -21.28 7.34
N VAL A 247 -18.78 -22.06 6.81
CA VAL A 247 -20.22 -21.75 6.80
C VAL A 247 -20.71 -21.41 8.22
N ASP A 248 -20.18 -22.12 9.22
CA ASP A 248 -20.44 -21.87 10.64
C ASP A 248 -20.11 -20.43 11.06
N ALA A 249 -19.02 -19.83 10.58
CA ALA A 249 -18.67 -18.45 10.91
C ALA A 249 -19.58 -17.43 10.22
N GLU A 250 -20.11 -17.75 9.02
CA GLU A 250 -21.12 -16.91 8.36
C GLU A 250 -22.47 -16.98 9.09
N GLU A 251 -22.86 -18.18 9.56
CA GLU A 251 -24.06 -18.39 10.36
C GLU A 251 -24.00 -17.70 11.73
N GLU A 252 -22.86 -17.79 12.43
CA GLU A 252 -22.63 -17.06 13.69
C GLU A 252 -22.69 -15.54 13.48
N LEU A 253 -22.06 -15.04 12.40
CA LEU A 253 -22.10 -13.61 12.08
C LEU A 253 -23.51 -13.15 11.69
N ARG A 254 -24.30 -14.01 11.04
CA ARG A 254 -25.72 -13.77 10.75
C ARG A 254 -26.51 -13.67 12.06
N ARG A 255 -26.33 -14.62 12.97
CA ARG A 255 -26.99 -14.66 14.28
C ARG A 255 -26.64 -13.44 15.13
N LEU A 256 -25.36 -13.09 15.24
CA LEU A 256 -24.92 -11.90 15.99
C LEU A 256 -25.49 -10.60 15.42
N LYS A 257 -25.62 -10.51 14.09
CA LYS A 257 -26.29 -9.37 13.45
C LYS A 257 -27.78 -9.31 13.78
N GLU A 258 -28.46 -10.45 13.82
CA GLU A 258 -29.87 -10.53 14.23
C GLU A 258 -30.04 -10.09 15.69
N GLU A 259 -29.25 -10.65 16.60
CA GLU A 259 -29.24 -10.29 18.03
C GLU A 259 -28.91 -8.79 18.24
N HIS A 260 -27.93 -8.25 17.50
CA HIS A 260 -27.61 -6.83 17.55
C HIS A 260 -28.75 -5.94 17.06
N ASN A 261 -29.41 -6.32 15.96
CA ASN A 261 -30.54 -5.58 15.42
C ASN A 261 -31.75 -5.62 16.37
N GLU A 262 -31.97 -6.74 17.04
CA GLU A 262 -33.00 -6.87 18.08
C GLU A 262 -32.68 -6.00 19.30
N ALA A 263 -31.44 -6.03 19.79
CA ALA A 263 -30.97 -5.15 20.86
C ALA A 263 -31.16 -3.67 20.49
N ARG A 264 -30.87 -3.27 19.25
CA ARG A 264 -31.11 -1.90 18.78
C ARG A 264 -32.59 -1.53 18.77
N ARG A 265 -33.49 -2.44 18.39
CA ARG A 265 -34.94 -2.20 18.42
C ARG A 265 -35.45 -2.02 19.84
N THR A 266 -34.98 -2.83 20.79
CA THR A 266 -35.38 -2.73 22.20
C THR A 266 -34.88 -1.42 22.84
N ILE A 267 -33.66 -0.97 22.51
CA ILE A 267 -33.15 0.33 22.95
C ILE A 267 -34.03 1.46 22.38
N ALA A 268 -34.37 1.42 21.08
CA ALA A 268 -35.23 2.44 20.48
C ALA A 268 -36.61 2.53 21.15
N GLN A 269 -37.22 1.39 21.49
CA GLN A 269 -38.49 1.35 22.24
C GLN A 269 -38.32 1.93 23.65
N ARG A 270 -37.21 1.62 24.33
CA ARG A 270 -36.89 2.18 25.66
C ARG A 270 -36.69 3.69 25.60
N ASP A 271 -36.03 4.21 24.56
CA ASP A 271 -35.84 5.65 24.36
C ASP A 271 -37.16 6.38 24.11
N GLU A 272 -38.09 5.78 23.35
CA GLU A 272 -39.44 6.31 23.17
C GLU A 272 -40.23 6.34 24.49
N HIS A 273 -40.14 5.28 25.29
CA HIS A 273 -40.75 5.24 26.62
C HIS A 273 -40.14 6.26 27.59
N LEU A 274 -38.82 6.47 27.55
CA LEU A 274 -38.16 7.50 28.36
C LEU A 274 -38.58 8.90 27.91
N SER A 275 -38.64 9.15 26.59
CA SER A 275 -39.10 10.43 26.04
C SER A 275 -40.53 10.77 26.48
N THR A 276 -41.45 9.80 26.40
CA THR A 276 -42.84 9.99 26.86
C THR A 276 -42.92 10.19 28.38
N ALA A 277 -42.10 9.50 29.17
CA ALA A 277 -42.02 9.71 30.61
C ALA A 277 -41.50 11.10 30.98
N VAL A 278 -40.47 11.60 30.28
CA VAL A 278 -39.94 12.97 30.47
C VAL A 278 -41.01 14.01 30.17
N LEU A 279 -41.74 13.91 29.06
CA LEU A 279 -42.85 14.83 28.75
C LEU A 279 -43.94 14.82 29.84
N LYS A 280 -44.21 13.65 30.44
CA LYS A 280 -45.15 13.53 31.55
C LYS A 280 -44.63 14.20 32.82
N ILE A 281 -43.33 14.10 33.10
CA ILE A 281 -42.68 14.80 34.21
C ILE A 281 -42.77 16.31 33.96
N ASP A 282 -42.36 16.80 32.79
CA ASP A 282 -42.40 18.23 32.45
C ASP A 282 -43.81 18.83 32.60
N THR A 283 -44.84 18.08 32.18
CA THR A 283 -46.24 18.51 32.35
C THR A 283 -46.69 18.50 33.81
N LEU A 284 -46.30 17.50 34.61
CA LEU A 284 -46.57 17.49 36.05
C LEU A 284 -45.82 18.62 36.78
N GLU A 285 -44.56 18.86 36.44
CA GLU A 285 -43.78 19.97 36.98
C GLU A 285 -44.39 21.32 36.64
N SER A 286 -44.87 21.51 35.41
CA SER A 286 -45.59 22.72 35.01
C SER A 286 -46.84 22.94 35.88
N ARG A 287 -47.66 21.89 36.04
CA ARG A 287 -48.85 21.94 36.93
C ARG A 287 -48.48 22.20 38.38
N MET A 288 -47.38 21.64 38.88
CA MET A 288 -46.89 21.89 40.23
C MET A 288 -46.42 23.33 40.39
N ARG A 289 -45.73 23.92 39.40
CA ARG A 289 -45.34 25.33 39.41
C ARG A 289 -46.58 26.24 39.46
N ASP A 290 -47.61 25.95 38.67
CA ASP A 290 -48.88 26.70 38.68
C ASP A 290 -49.61 26.56 40.03
N ALA A 291 -49.66 25.35 40.59
CA ALA A 291 -50.24 25.10 41.91
C ALA A 291 -49.47 25.87 43.00
N GLN A 292 -48.14 25.87 42.95
CA GLN A 292 -47.29 26.60 43.88
C GLN A 292 -47.52 28.12 43.78
N ALA A 293 -47.61 28.67 42.57
CA ALA A 293 -47.92 30.09 42.35
C ALA A 293 -49.32 30.46 42.90
N ASN A 294 -50.31 29.57 42.77
CA ASN A 294 -51.64 29.77 43.36
C ASN A 294 -51.59 29.74 44.90
N ILE A 295 -50.83 28.82 45.50
CA ILE A 295 -50.63 28.76 46.96
C ILE A 295 -49.97 30.07 47.46
N GLU A 296 -48.95 30.55 46.77
CA GLU A 296 -48.29 31.83 47.09
C GLU A 296 -49.28 33.00 47.01
N ARG A 297 -50.15 33.02 45.99
CA ARG A 297 -51.21 34.02 45.85
C ARG A 297 -52.24 33.96 46.99
N ILE A 298 -52.67 32.77 47.38
CA ILE A 298 -53.60 32.56 48.50
C ILE A 298 -52.94 33.04 49.81
N SER A 299 -51.69 32.66 50.06
CA SER A 299 -50.94 33.13 51.22
C SER A 299 -50.81 34.65 51.24
N HIS A 300 -50.59 35.29 50.08
CA HIS A 300 -50.58 36.75 49.99
C HIS A 300 -51.95 37.37 50.34
N LEU A 301 -53.04 36.82 49.80
CA LEU A 301 -54.41 37.26 50.11
C LEU A 301 -54.75 37.05 51.59
N GLN A 302 -54.33 35.93 52.19
CA GLN A 302 -54.51 35.67 53.63
C GLN A 302 -53.79 36.74 54.47
N LYS A 303 -52.54 37.09 54.13
CA LYS A 303 -51.82 38.18 54.81
C LYS A 303 -52.51 39.54 54.67
N GLN A 304 -53.05 39.85 53.48
CA GLN A 304 -53.83 41.07 53.27
C GLN A 304 -55.13 41.07 54.10
N LEU A 305 -55.82 39.93 54.18
CA LEU A 305 -57.04 39.76 54.98
C LEU A 305 -56.74 39.92 56.48
N GLU A 306 -55.66 39.33 56.98
CA GLU A 306 -55.21 39.51 58.36
C GLU A 306 -54.85 40.98 58.66
N ALA A 307 -54.15 41.64 57.74
CA ALA A 307 -53.82 43.06 57.88
C ALA A 307 -55.09 43.94 57.91
N ALA A 308 -56.03 43.71 57.00
CA ALA A 308 -57.32 44.39 56.98
C ALA A 308 -58.15 44.08 58.24
N GLY A 309 -58.11 42.84 58.74
CA GLY A 309 -58.76 42.44 60.00
C GLY A 309 -58.17 43.16 61.21
N LYS A 310 -56.83 43.30 61.27
CA LYS A 310 -56.16 44.11 62.32
C LYS A 310 -56.55 45.58 62.24
N GLN A 311 -56.62 46.15 61.03
CA GLN A 311 -57.08 47.53 60.82
C GLN A 311 -58.55 47.72 61.23
N ALA A 312 -59.43 46.78 60.88
CA ALA A 312 -60.82 46.82 61.29
C ALA A 312 -60.97 46.71 62.81
N GLY A 313 -60.16 45.85 63.45
CA GLY A 313 -60.07 45.72 64.90
C GLY A 313 -59.62 47.02 65.57
N SER A 314 -58.53 47.64 65.09
CA SER A 314 -58.05 48.92 65.64
C SER A 314 -59.08 50.04 65.46
N LEU A 315 -59.72 50.13 64.29
CA LEU A 315 -60.80 51.11 64.06
C LEU A 315 -61.99 50.87 64.99
N LYS A 316 -62.31 49.61 65.30
CA LYS A 316 -63.36 49.27 66.27
C LYS A 316 -62.97 49.70 67.69
N GLU A 317 -61.75 49.41 68.12
CA GLU A 317 -61.21 49.87 69.41
C GLU A 317 -61.22 51.39 69.51
N ASP A 318 -60.85 52.09 68.43
CA ASP A 318 -60.91 53.54 68.32
C ASP A 318 -62.35 54.06 68.42
N ILE A 319 -63.32 53.41 67.75
CA ILE A 319 -64.75 53.75 67.88
C ILE A 319 -65.24 53.54 69.31
N GLU A 320 -64.89 52.43 69.96
CA GLU A 320 -65.28 52.18 71.35
C GLU A 320 -64.64 53.20 72.31
N LYS A 321 -63.39 53.59 72.05
CA LYS A 321 -62.72 54.65 72.80
C LYS A 321 -63.43 55.99 72.59
N GLN A 322 -63.75 56.35 71.35
CA GLN A 322 -64.53 57.54 71.02
C GLN A 322 -65.93 57.50 71.66
N ASP A 323 -66.61 56.35 71.71
CA ASP A 323 -67.92 56.21 72.35
C ASP A 323 -67.84 56.35 73.87
N ARG A 324 -66.76 55.85 74.50
CA ARG A 324 -66.47 56.10 75.92
C ARG A 324 -66.16 57.57 76.19
N GLU A 325 -65.35 58.19 75.33
CA GLU A 325 -65.04 59.62 75.40
C GLU A 325 -66.30 60.47 75.17
N LEU A 326 -67.19 60.10 74.25
CA LEU A 326 -68.47 60.76 74.05
C LEU A 326 -69.35 60.65 75.29
N LYS A 327 -69.46 59.46 75.89
CA LYS A 327 -70.19 59.28 77.16
C LYS A 327 -69.57 60.05 78.31
N SER A 328 -68.23 60.11 78.40
CA SER A 328 -67.55 60.91 79.42
C SER A 328 -67.75 62.40 79.17
N LEU A 329 -67.67 62.86 77.92
CA LEU A 329 -67.96 64.24 77.52
C LEU A 329 -69.44 64.61 77.70
N GLU A 330 -70.37 63.67 77.56
CA GLU A 330 -71.79 63.88 77.87
C GLU A 330 -72.01 63.98 79.38
N ALA A 331 -71.39 63.09 80.16
CA ALA A 331 -71.41 63.14 81.61
C ALA A 331 -70.72 64.40 82.13
N GLU A 332 -69.61 64.81 81.51
CA GLU A 332 -68.93 66.08 81.76
C GLU A 332 -69.81 67.23 81.31
N ARG A 333 -70.48 67.22 80.15
CA ARG A 333 -71.43 68.26 79.75
C ARG A 333 -72.59 68.35 80.75
N ASP A 334 -73.04 67.26 81.34
CA ASP A 334 -74.05 67.26 82.40
C ASP A 334 -73.49 67.75 83.74
N ARG A 335 -72.24 67.43 84.07
CA ARG A 335 -71.51 67.99 85.22
C ARG A 335 -71.20 69.47 85.03
N TRP A 336 -70.78 69.90 83.85
CA TRP A 336 -70.55 71.28 83.42
C TRP A 336 -71.86 72.02 83.23
N LYS A 337 -73.00 71.39 82.95
CA LYS A 337 -74.32 72.03 83.13
C LYS A 337 -74.63 72.27 84.60
N LYS A 338 -74.18 71.40 85.50
CA LYS A 338 -74.27 71.57 86.97
C LYS A 338 -73.19 72.49 87.57
N ILE A 339 -72.03 72.63 86.92
CA ILE A 339 -70.88 73.45 87.32
C ILE A 339 -70.87 74.80 86.56
N ALA A 340 -71.60 74.94 85.45
CA ALA A 340 -71.93 76.23 84.84
C ALA A 340 -73.08 76.95 85.57
N SER A 341 -73.84 76.25 86.42
CA SER A 341 -74.63 76.90 87.48
C SER A 341 -73.80 77.27 88.71
N ASP A 342 -72.60 76.70 88.90
CA ASP A 342 -71.71 76.97 90.04
C ASP A 342 -70.22 76.98 89.63
N SER A 343 -69.74 78.15 89.22
CA SER A 343 -68.34 78.60 89.24
C SER A 343 -67.29 78.00 88.26
N ARG A 344 -67.06 78.74 87.17
CA ARG A 344 -65.81 79.41 86.72
C ARG A 344 -64.40 78.87 87.16
N ALA A 345 -63.60 78.55 86.14
CA ALA A 345 -62.16 78.87 85.93
C ALA A 345 -61.03 77.84 86.21
N TYR A 346 -60.22 77.61 85.15
CA TYR A 346 -58.77 77.27 85.05
C TYR A 346 -58.28 75.90 85.55
N ALA A 347 -57.16 75.29 85.10
CA ALA A 347 -56.46 75.10 83.83
C ALA A 347 -55.28 74.10 84.09
N ASP A 348 -54.91 73.33 83.06
CA ASP A 348 -53.54 72.92 82.62
C ASP A 348 -52.74 71.72 83.22
N GLY A 349 -52.04 71.05 82.27
CA GLY A 349 -50.80 70.23 82.39
C GLY A 349 -50.95 68.70 82.56
N ALA A 350 -50.13 67.79 82.00
CA ALA A 350 -49.05 67.75 80.99
C ALA A 350 -48.63 66.24 80.80
N ASP A 351 -47.82 65.95 79.77
CA ASP A 351 -46.89 64.79 79.55
C ASP A 351 -47.17 63.95 78.28
N ALA A 352 -46.20 63.34 77.58
CA ALA A 352 -44.76 63.52 77.40
C ALA A 352 -44.32 62.49 76.33
N ALA A 353 -43.29 62.85 75.55
CA ALA A 353 -42.27 61.97 74.97
C ALA A 353 -42.67 60.80 74.02
N GLY A 354 -42.34 60.93 72.73
CA GLY A 354 -42.41 59.81 71.80
C GLY A 354 -41.82 60.03 70.40
N MET A 355 -40.68 60.71 70.25
CA MET A 355 -40.04 60.85 68.93
C MET A 355 -38.50 60.82 69.00
N LYS A 356 -37.91 59.77 69.58
CA LYS A 356 -36.46 59.46 69.44
C LYS A 356 -36.16 57.95 69.53
N ALA A 357 -36.89 57.12 68.77
CA ALA A 357 -36.64 55.67 68.70
C ALA A 357 -36.46 55.12 67.26
N GLY A 358 -36.37 56.02 66.26
CA GLY A 358 -36.28 55.65 64.84
C GLY A 358 -34.87 55.73 64.23
N GLN A 359 -33.93 56.45 64.84
CA GLN A 359 -32.63 56.74 64.21
C GLN A 359 -31.56 55.69 64.49
N GLU A 360 -31.58 55.05 65.67
CA GLU A 360 -30.51 54.10 66.07
C GLU A 360 -30.74 52.67 65.57
N ARG A 361 -32.01 52.28 65.34
CA ARG A 361 -32.35 51.00 64.67
C ARG A 361 -32.03 51.01 63.17
N ALA A 362 -31.98 52.18 62.53
CA ALA A 362 -31.63 52.31 61.11
C ALA A 362 -30.12 52.18 60.86
N VAL A 363 -29.27 52.56 61.83
CA VAL A 363 -27.81 52.50 61.69
C VAL A 363 -27.25 51.12 62.05
N ALA A 364 -27.86 50.40 63.02
CA ALA A 364 -27.51 49.00 63.31
C ALA A 364 -27.85 48.07 62.13
N THR A 365 -29.04 48.23 61.54
CA THR A 365 -29.45 47.46 60.35
C THR A 365 -28.65 47.83 59.10
N ALA A 366 -28.18 49.08 58.96
CA ALA A 366 -27.32 49.48 57.85
C ALA A 366 -25.93 48.83 57.90
N ARG A 367 -25.30 48.74 59.08
CA ARG A 367 -23.99 48.08 59.24
C ARG A 367 -24.07 46.57 59.07
N GLU A 368 -25.14 45.94 59.56
CA GLU A 368 -25.40 44.52 59.33
C GLU A 368 -25.71 44.24 57.84
N MET A 369 -26.46 45.13 57.17
CA MET A 369 -26.63 45.09 55.71
C MET A 369 -25.32 45.23 54.94
N GLU A 370 -24.42 46.09 55.39
CA GLU A 370 -23.12 46.32 54.74
C GLU A 370 -22.17 45.13 54.95
N ALA A 371 -22.20 44.50 56.14
CA ALA A 371 -21.51 43.23 56.40
C ALA A 371 -22.06 42.10 55.53
N LEU A 372 -23.40 41.97 55.43
CA LEU A 372 -24.03 40.97 54.56
C LEU A 372 -23.73 41.21 53.07
N LYS A 373 -23.66 42.46 52.61
CA LYS A 373 -23.24 42.79 51.23
C LYS A 373 -21.81 42.37 50.97
N LYS A 374 -20.90 42.63 51.90
CA LYS A 374 -19.50 42.21 51.81
C LYS A 374 -19.36 40.68 51.80
N ASP A 375 -20.15 39.98 52.60
CA ASP A 375 -20.21 38.52 52.60
C ASP A 375 -20.76 37.97 51.28
N ILE A 376 -21.82 38.58 50.73
CA ILE A 376 -22.37 38.24 49.42
C ILE A 376 -21.33 38.46 48.31
N GLU A 377 -20.60 39.56 48.31
CA GLU A 377 -19.52 39.83 47.35
C GLU A 377 -18.39 38.80 47.47
N SER A 378 -18.01 38.45 48.71
CA SER A 378 -17.01 37.42 48.97
C SER A 378 -17.46 36.04 48.46
N LEU A 379 -18.72 35.66 48.71
CA LEU A 379 -19.30 34.41 48.24
C LEU A 379 -19.45 34.39 46.71
N GLN A 380 -19.85 35.50 46.11
CA GLN A 380 -19.90 35.63 44.65
C GLN A 380 -18.50 35.53 44.02
N SER A 381 -17.48 36.08 44.67
CA SER A 381 -16.08 35.94 44.22
C SER A 381 -15.58 34.50 44.35
N ALA A 382 -15.93 33.80 45.44
CA ALA A 382 -15.62 32.39 45.65
C ALA A 382 -16.36 31.49 44.63
N VAL A 383 -17.63 31.77 44.33
CA VAL A 383 -18.38 31.05 43.30
C VAL A 383 -17.79 31.30 41.90
N ARG A 384 -17.35 32.53 41.60
CA ARG A 384 -16.63 32.81 40.34
C ARG A 384 -15.31 32.06 40.27
N TYR A 385 -14.54 32.03 41.36
CA TYR A 385 -13.29 31.28 41.45
C TYR A 385 -13.53 29.78 41.26
N LEU A 386 -14.49 29.18 41.97
CA LEU A 386 -14.83 27.77 41.84
C LEU A 386 -15.35 27.41 40.44
N ARG A 387 -16.13 28.30 39.79
CA ARG A 387 -16.54 28.11 38.40
C ARG A 387 -15.36 28.15 37.43
N GLU A 388 -14.44 29.09 37.64
CA GLU A 388 -13.23 29.23 36.83
C GLU A 388 -12.26 28.06 37.04
N ASP A 389 -12.13 27.57 38.28
CA ASP A 389 -11.32 26.40 38.61
C ASP A 389 -11.93 25.11 38.04
N ASN A 390 -13.26 24.94 38.12
CA ASN A 390 -13.96 23.83 37.48
C ASN A 390 -13.82 23.88 35.95
N ARG A 391 -13.85 25.09 35.35
CA ARG A 391 -13.58 25.29 33.92
C ARG A 391 -12.14 24.90 33.57
N ARG A 392 -11.15 25.29 34.38
CA ARG A 392 -9.73 24.94 34.19
C ARG A 392 -9.49 23.44 34.37
N ALA A 393 -10.09 22.82 35.37
CA ALA A 393 -10.02 21.37 35.61
C ALA A 393 -10.59 20.59 34.41
N ARG A 394 -11.77 20.99 33.90
CA ARG A 394 -12.36 20.38 32.69
C ARG A 394 -11.48 20.55 31.45
N VAL A 395 -10.87 21.72 31.23
CA VAL A 395 -9.97 21.93 30.08
C VAL A 395 -8.69 21.10 30.20
N ASN A 396 -8.11 20.99 31.40
CA ASN A 396 -6.93 20.15 31.65
C ASN A 396 -7.22 18.66 31.48
N GLU A 397 -8.39 18.18 31.94
CA GLU A 397 -8.83 16.80 31.72
C GLU A 397 -9.06 16.53 30.23
N GLN A 398 -9.69 17.46 29.50
CA GLN A 398 -9.91 17.31 28.07
C GLN A 398 -8.59 17.18 27.30
N GLN A 399 -7.59 18.03 27.62
CA GLN A 399 -6.26 17.95 26.99
C GLN A 399 -5.55 16.61 27.21
N ARG A 400 -5.73 15.99 28.38
CA ARG A 400 -5.18 14.65 28.67
C ARG A 400 -5.88 13.53 27.88
N HIS A 401 -7.07 13.80 27.37
CA HIS A 401 -7.91 12.88 26.61
C HIS A 401 -8.05 13.26 25.13
N ASP A 402 -7.36 14.29 24.65
CA ASP A 402 -7.41 14.73 23.25
C ASP A 402 -6.97 13.63 22.26
N TRP A 403 -6.10 12.71 22.70
CA TRP A 403 -5.70 11.54 21.91
C TRP A 403 -6.86 10.56 21.63
N LEU A 404 -7.95 10.59 22.41
CA LEU A 404 -9.16 9.80 22.15
C LEU A 404 -10.01 10.39 21.03
N ALA A 405 -9.91 11.71 20.80
CA ALA A 405 -10.56 12.39 19.68
C ALA A 405 -9.71 12.33 18.39
N GLU A 406 -8.44 11.95 18.50
CA GLU A 406 -7.57 11.71 17.35
C GLU A 406 -8.02 10.43 16.62
N PRO A 407 -8.37 10.51 15.32
CA PRO A 407 -8.81 9.32 14.60
C PRO A 407 -7.69 8.28 14.58
N LEU A 408 -7.99 7.07 15.05
CA LEU A 408 -7.08 5.90 15.09
C LEU A 408 -6.40 5.61 13.74
N LYS A 409 -7.01 6.08 12.64
CA LYS A 409 -6.42 6.08 11.31
C LYS A 409 -5.96 7.49 10.96
N ARG A 410 -4.66 7.62 10.68
CA ARG A 410 -4.12 8.82 10.04
C ARG A 410 -4.95 9.14 8.80
N LYS A 411 -5.36 10.40 8.65
CA LYS A 411 -6.06 10.86 7.45
C LYS A 411 -5.21 10.49 6.23
N THR A 412 -5.80 9.76 5.30
CA THR A 412 -5.11 9.36 4.07
C THR A 412 -4.56 10.59 3.37
N SER A 413 -3.31 10.51 2.94
CA SER A 413 -2.70 11.63 2.23
C SER A 413 -3.48 11.90 0.94
N VAL A 414 -3.53 13.16 0.51
CA VAL A 414 -4.16 13.54 -0.77
C VAL A 414 -3.58 12.74 -1.95
N ALA A 415 -2.31 12.36 -1.87
CA ALA A 415 -1.65 11.51 -2.85
C ALA A 415 -2.20 10.06 -2.85
N GLU A 416 -2.43 9.47 -1.68
CA GLU A 416 -3.03 8.14 -1.56
C GLU A 416 -4.51 8.13 -1.99
N GLN A 417 -5.25 9.20 -1.68
CA GLN A 417 -6.63 9.35 -2.15
C GLN A 417 -6.71 9.40 -3.67
N ARG A 418 -5.82 10.17 -4.32
CA ARG A 418 -5.71 10.22 -5.78
C ARG A 418 -5.31 8.86 -6.39
N LYS A 419 -4.39 8.13 -5.75
CA LYS A 419 -4.04 6.76 -6.15
C LYS A 419 -5.26 5.83 -6.04
N GLY A 420 -6.00 5.91 -4.95
CA GLY A 420 -7.22 5.12 -4.72
C GLY A 420 -8.27 5.35 -5.81
N LEU A 421 -8.50 6.61 -6.21
CA LEU A 421 -9.42 6.95 -7.30
C LEU A 421 -8.99 6.37 -8.64
N VAL A 422 -7.70 6.46 -9.00
CA VAL A 422 -7.18 5.87 -10.24
C VAL A 422 -7.26 4.34 -10.22
N VAL A 423 -7.05 3.71 -9.06
CA VAL A 423 -7.22 2.26 -8.90
C VAL A 423 -8.68 1.84 -9.03
N ALA A 424 -9.62 2.62 -8.48
CA ALA A 424 -11.04 2.36 -8.68
C ALA A 424 -11.42 2.48 -10.16
N GLU A 425 -11.02 3.57 -10.82
CA GLU A 425 -11.27 3.77 -12.26
C GLU A 425 -10.65 2.65 -13.12
N ALA A 426 -9.45 2.16 -12.77
CA ALA A 426 -8.83 1.02 -13.45
C ALA A 426 -9.62 -0.29 -13.29
N LYS A 427 -10.24 -0.51 -12.12
CA LYS A 427 -11.14 -1.66 -11.91
C LYS A 427 -12.40 -1.53 -12.75
N ASP A 428 -12.94 -0.32 -12.88
CA ASP A 428 -14.13 -0.08 -13.70
C ASP A 428 -13.84 -0.32 -15.19
N VAL A 429 -12.69 0.13 -15.69
CA VAL A 429 -12.22 -0.17 -17.07
C VAL A 429 -12.11 -1.68 -17.29
N LEU A 430 -11.54 -2.42 -16.34
CA LEU A 430 -11.43 -3.87 -16.43
C LEU A 430 -12.82 -4.55 -16.37
N GLY A 431 -13.71 -4.04 -15.52
CA GLY A 431 -15.10 -4.50 -15.43
C GLY A 431 -15.84 -4.33 -16.75
N GLU A 432 -15.71 -3.18 -17.41
CA GLU A 432 -16.29 -2.95 -18.74
C GLU A 432 -15.66 -3.84 -19.82
N LEU A 433 -14.36 -4.13 -19.77
CA LEU A 433 -13.75 -5.10 -20.68
C LEU A 433 -14.39 -6.49 -20.55
N VAL A 434 -14.56 -6.96 -19.31
CA VAL A 434 -15.18 -8.26 -19.04
C VAL A 434 -16.63 -8.27 -19.52
N LYS A 435 -17.39 -7.19 -19.27
CA LYS A 435 -18.76 -7.05 -19.79
C LYS A 435 -18.79 -7.11 -21.30
N MET A 436 -18.00 -6.27 -22.00
CA MET A 436 -17.93 -6.25 -23.46
C MET A 436 -17.55 -7.62 -24.04
N ALA A 437 -16.56 -8.29 -23.44
CA ALA A 437 -16.14 -9.63 -23.88
C ALA A 437 -17.23 -10.68 -23.65
N SER A 438 -17.97 -10.59 -22.53
CA SER A 438 -19.08 -11.49 -22.23
C SER A 438 -20.33 -11.25 -23.08
N SER A 439 -20.56 -10.00 -23.52
CA SER A 439 -21.68 -9.62 -24.37
C SER A 439 -21.36 -9.66 -25.87
N ALA A 440 -20.11 -9.96 -26.25
CA ALA A 440 -19.69 -10.04 -27.63
C ALA A 440 -20.28 -11.28 -28.30
N THR A 441 -21.36 -11.10 -29.06
CA THR A 441 -21.99 -12.15 -29.86
C THR A 441 -21.71 -11.93 -31.35
N VAL A 442 -21.71 -13.01 -32.13
CA VAL A 442 -21.73 -12.93 -33.60
C VAL A 442 -23.17 -12.71 -34.05
N PHE A 443 -23.39 -11.80 -35.01
CA PHE A 443 -24.73 -11.56 -35.53
C PHE A 443 -25.26 -12.77 -36.32
N ASP A 444 -26.44 -13.27 -35.97
CA ASP A 444 -27.05 -14.39 -36.65
C ASP A 444 -27.69 -13.97 -37.99
N LEU A 445 -27.06 -14.38 -39.09
CA LEU A 445 -27.54 -14.10 -40.44
C LEU A 445 -28.85 -14.84 -40.79
N ALA A 446 -29.22 -15.89 -40.06
CA ALA A 446 -30.48 -16.60 -40.26
C ALA A 446 -31.71 -15.79 -39.84
N THR A 447 -31.52 -14.80 -38.96
CA THR A 447 -32.57 -13.86 -38.54
C THR A 447 -32.93 -12.84 -39.62
N LEU A 448 -32.22 -12.82 -40.75
CA LEU A 448 -32.50 -11.92 -41.85
C LEU A 448 -33.72 -12.43 -42.64
N PRO A 449 -34.81 -11.63 -42.77
CA PRO A 449 -35.89 -11.96 -43.66
C PRO A 449 -35.40 -12.25 -45.09
N LYS A 450 -36.01 -13.26 -45.72
CA LYS A 450 -35.70 -13.72 -47.08
C LYS A 450 -35.87 -12.61 -48.12
N ASP A 451 -36.74 -11.64 -47.83
CA ASP A 451 -37.00 -10.50 -48.69
C ASP A 451 -35.99 -9.37 -48.45
N LYS A 452 -35.18 -9.08 -49.48
CA LYS A 452 -34.08 -8.11 -49.43
C LYS A 452 -34.53 -6.66 -49.54
N LEU A 453 -35.76 -6.42 -50.02
CA LEU A 453 -36.32 -5.08 -50.28
C LEU A 453 -37.27 -4.59 -49.17
N ALA A 454 -37.56 -5.43 -48.17
CA ALA A 454 -38.36 -5.04 -47.02
C ALA A 454 -37.63 -3.99 -46.18
N TRP A 455 -38.33 -2.90 -45.84
CA TRP A 455 -37.81 -1.84 -44.96
C TRP A 455 -37.37 -2.40 -43.60
N ARG A 456 -36.23 -1.94 -43.09
CA ARG A 456 -35.69 -2.36 -41.79
C ARG A 456 -35.13 -1.17 -41.01
N PRO A 457 -35.27 -1.16 -39.67
CA PRO A 457 -34.55 -0.24 -38.82
C PRO A 457 -33.04 -0.44 -38.96
N ALA A 458 -32.26 0.66 -39.02
CA ALA A 458 -30.80 0.58 -39.13
C ALA A 458 -30.16 -0.29 -38.03
N ARG A 459 -30.78 -0.31 -36.83
CA ARG A 459 -30.30 -1.08 -35.67
C ARG A 459 -30.33 -2.59 -35.83
N SER A 460 -31.17 -3.13 -36.70
CA SER A 460 -31.26 -4.58 -36.96
C SER A 460 -30.36 -5.03 -38.11
N THR A 461 -29.54 -4.13 -38.65
CA THR A 461 -28.60 -4.48 -39.72
C THR A 461 -27.30 -5.08 -39.14
N PRO A 462 -26.71 -6.08 -39.80
CA PRO A 462 -25.41 -6.62 -39.39
C PRO A 462 -24.31 -5.56 -39.37
N GLN A 463 -24.37 -4.60 -40.30
CA GLN A 463 -23.44 -3.47 -40.37
C GLN A 463 -23.51 -2.60 -39.12
N TYR A 464 -24.72 -2.29 -38.64
CA TYR A 464 -24.88 -1.52 -37.40
C TYR A 464 -24.38 -2.29 -36.18
N HIS A 465 -24.65 -3.60 -36.11
CA HIS A 465 -24.16 -4.43 -35.01
C HIS A 465 -22.62 -4.46 -34.95
N ALA A 466 -21.96 -4.65 -36.09
CA ALA A 466 -20.50 -4.59 -36.18
C ALA A 466 -19.95 -3.18 -35.87
N ALA A 467 -20.57 -2.13 -36.42
CA ALA A 467 -20.21 -0.75 -36.14
C ALA A 467 -20.32 -0.42 -34.65
N ARG A 468 -21.39 -0.90 -33.98
CA ARG A 468 -21.61 -0.69 -32.56
C ARG A 468 -20.54 -1.36 -31.70
N GLN A 469 -20.19 -2.60 -31.99
CA GLN A 469 -19.09 -3.31 -31.31
C GLN A 469 -17.75 -2.59 -31.49
N MET A 470 -17.49 -2.03 -32.68
CA MET A 470 -16.29 -1.23 -32.93
C MET A 470 -16.29 0.09 -32.16
N GLU A 471 -17.42 0.80 -32.08
CA GLU A 471 -17.56 2.03 -31.29
C GLU A 471 -17.33 1.77 -29.80
N ASP A 472 -17.95 0.74 -29.24
CA ASP A 472 -17.84 0.40 -27.83
C ASP A 472 -16.39 -0.01 -27.48
N TYR A 473 -15.71 -0.76 -28.36
CA TYR A 473 -14.29 -1.08 -28.21
C TYR A 473 -13.38 0.16 -28.30
N ALA A 474 -13.64 1.05 -29.27
CA ALA A 474 -12.88 2.29 -29.41
C ALA A 474 -13.04 3.20 -28.17
N ALA A 475 -14.26 3.34 -27.65
CA ALA A 475 -14.53 4.09 -26.43
C ALA A 475 -13.77 3.50 -25.21
N TRP A 476 -13.77 2.17 -25.10
CA TRP A 476 -13.03 1.49 -24.03
C TRP A 476 -11.51 1.68 -24.14
N THR A 477 -10.93 1.52 -25.34
CA THR A 477 -9.48 1.73 -25.53
C THR A 477 -9.06 3.16 -25.19
N ALA A 478 -9.84 4.17 -25.56
CA ALA A 478 -9.59 5.56 -25.18
C ALA A 478 -9.64 5.76 -23.66
N TRP A 479 -10.59 5.11 -22.97
CA TRP A 479 -10.68 5.17 -21.51
C TRP A 479 -9.50 4.48 -20.82
N GLN A 480 -9.09 3.30 -21.31
CA GLN A 480 -7.90 2.59 -20.84
C GLN A 480 -6.64 3.47 -20.94
N GLU A 481 -6.44 4.13 -22.09
CA GLU A 481 -5.30 5.03 -22.28
C GLU A 481 -5.33 6.23 -21.33
N SER A 482 -6.51 6.80 -21.07
CA SER A 482 -6.69 7.88 -20.10
C SER A 482 -6.27 7.47 -18.69
N VAL A 483 -6.71 6.29 -18.24
CA VAL A 483 -6.29 5.73 -16.93
C VAL A 483 -4.79 5.46 -16.90
N ARG A 484 -4.21 4.92 -17.98
CA ARG A 484 -2.77 4.70 -18.09
C ARG A 484 -1.99 6.01 -17.99
N LYS A 485 -2.45 7.08 -18.65
CA LYS A 485 -1.85 8.43 -18.53
C LYS A 485 -1.95 8.97 -17.10
N LYS A 486 -3.12 8.89 -16.45
CA LYS A 486 -3.32 9.28 -15.05
C LYS A 486 -2.38 8.51 -14.10
N SER A 487 -2.21 7.20 -14.32
CA SER A 487 -1.31 6.36 -13.52
C SER A 487 0.17 6.75 -13.66
N ALA A 488 0.60 7.09 -14.88
CA ALA A 488 1.97 7.52 -15.14
C ALA A 488 2.29 8.88 -14.48
N LEU A 489 1.34 9.81 -14.50
CA LEU A 489 1.47 11.11 -13.82
C LEU A 489 1.61 10.95 -12.30
N LEU A 490 0.86 10.03 -11.68
CA LEU A 490 0.97 9.72 -10.26
C LEU A 490 2.32 9.08 -9.89
N ARG A 491 2.90 8.27 -10.77
CA ARG A 491 4.22 7.67 -10.57
C ARG A 491 5.32 8.74 -10.61
N ARG A 492 5.31 9.60 -11.64
CA ARG A 492 6.29 10.69 -11.81
C ARG A 492 6.22 11.75 -10.69
N GLY A 493 5.02 12.09 -10.22
CA GLY A 493 4.83 13.01 -9.11
C GLY A 493 5.33 12.46 -7.76
N GLY A 494 5.32 11.14 -7.57
CA GLY A 494 5.91 10.49 -6.40
C GLY A 494 7.43 10.55 -6.36
N GLU A 495 8.09 10.41 -7.52
CA GLU A 495 9.55 10.44 -7.65
C GLU A 495 10.13 11.84 -7.42
N GLN A 496 9.49 12.89 -7.96
CA GLN A 496 9.91 14.28 -7.74
C GLN A 496 9.76 14.72 -6.27
N ASN A 497 8.71 14.26 -5.58
CA ASN A 497 8.49 14.60 -4.18
C ASN A 497 9.50 13.90 -3.24
N ASN A 498 10.02 12.72 -3.65
CA ASN A 498 11.06 12.01 -2.90
C ASN A 498 12.43 12.67 -3.06
N GLN A 499 12.73 13.23 -4.25
CA GLN A 499 13.95 14.02 -4.49
C GLN A 499 13.92 15.38 -3.76
N GLY A 500 12.77 16.06 -3.70
CA GLY A 500 12.60 17.31 -2.97
C GLY A 500 12.71 17.18 -1.44
N ARG A 501 12.51 15.96 -0.89
CA ARG A 501 12.65 15.70 0.55
C ARG A 501 14.11 15.48 0.97
N ALA A 502 14.98 15.05 0.04
CA ALA A 502 16.42 14.91 0.27
C ALA A 502 17.20 16.23 0.15
N ALA A 503 16.60 17.28 -0.45
CA ALA A 503 17.26 18.56 -0.74
C ALA A 503 16.69 19.76 0.06
N ARG A 504 16.07 19.52 1.22
CA ARG A 504 15.69 20.61 2.13
C ARG A 504 16.85 20.90 3.09
N ASN A 505 17.61 21.94 2.80
CA ASN A 505 18.55 22.51 3.78
C ASN A 505 17.76 22.96 5.03
N PRO A 506 18.18 22.56 6.25
CA PRO A 506 17.51 22.99 7.46
C PRO A 506 17.66 24.51 7.64
N ALA A 507 16.58 25.17 8.09
CA ALA A 507 16.56 26.61 8.28
C ALA A 507 17.44 27.08 9.46
N ALA A 508 17.69 26.21 10.44
CA ALA A 508 18.67 26.40 11.52
C ALA A 508 19.02 25.04 12.14
N ARG A 509 20.24 24.91 12.67
CA ARG A 509 20.72 23.72 13.39
C ARG A 509 21.13 24.14 14.80
N LEU A 510 20.39 23.67 15.81
CA LEU A 510 20.68 23.98 17.22
C LEU A 510 21.78 23.03 17.73
N GLN A 511 22.92 23.60 18.16
CA GLN A 511 23.93 22.90 18.93
C GLN A 511 23.76 23.23 20.40
N ILE A 512 23.31 22.26 21.19
CA ILE A 512 23.14 22.42 22.63
C ILE A 512 24.45 22.03 23.32
N TRP A 513 24.97 22.91 24.16
CA TRP A 513 26.16 22.68 24.98
C TRP A 513 25.71 22.42 26.42
N LEU A 514 25.94 21.22 26.92
CA LEU A 514 25.70 20.86 28.32
C LEU A 514 27.05 20.79 29.05
N PRO A 515 27.20 21.41 30.24
CA PRO A 515 28.42 21.28 31.03
C PRO A 515 28.55 19.84 31.56
N GLY A 516 29.69 19.20 31.30
CA GLY A 516 30.07 17.97 32.01
C GLY A 516 30.48 18.26 33.45
N ALA A 517 30.50 17.22 34.29
CA ALA A 517 30.78 17.30 35.73
C ALA A 517 32.14 17.93 36.10
N ASP A 518 33.05 18.08 35.13
CA ASP A 518 34.39 18.65 35.33
C ASP A 518 34.50 20.13 34.92
N GLY A 519 33.37 20.80 34.67
CA GLY A 519 33.32 22.26 34.43
C GLY A 519 33.93 22.73 33.10
N LYS A 520 34.39 21.83 32.23
CA LYS A 520 34.82 22.16 30.85
C LYS A 520 33.73 21.79 29.84
N THR A 521 33.28 22.77 29.07
CA THR A 521 32.28 22.61 28.01
C THR A 521 32.87 21.87 26.82
N MET A 522 32.35 20.68 26.50
CA MET A 522 32.64 19.97 25.24
C MET A 522 31.36 19.84 24.40
N ALA A 523 31.51 19.88 23.08
CA ALA A 523 30.45 19.51 22.16
C ALA A 523 30.20 18.00 22.30
N GLY A 524 29.00 17.60 22.72
CA GLY A 524 28.66 16.21 23.00
C GLY A 524 28.95 15.30 21.80
N THR A 525 29.91 14.39 21.97
CA THR A 525 30.20 13.28 21.06
C THR A 525 29.60 12.02 21.67
N GLY A 526 28.31 11.78 21.45
CA GLY A 526 27.65 10.56 21.93
C GLY A 526 26.22 10.40 21.42
N LEU A 527 26.01 9.37 20.60
CA LEU A 527 24.73 8.75 20.19
C LEU A 527 23.65 9.70 19.61
N GLY A 528 23.81 10.03 18.32
CA GLY A 528 22.80 10.71 17.52
C GLY A 528 23.43 11.74 16.61
N ARG A 529 23.79 11.35 15.38
CA ARG A 529 24.48 12.23 14.41
C ARG A 529 23.61 13.38 13.88
N ASP A 530 22.35 13.44 14.28
CA ASP A 530 21.43 14.52 13.96
C ASP A 530 21.03 15.26 15.23
N GLY A 531 21.66 16.41 15.46
CA GLY A 531 21.12 17.41 16.38
C GLY A 531 19.68 17.76 16.02
N VAL A 532 18.89 18.19 17.01
CA VAL A 532 17.46 18.47 16.88
C VAL A 532 17.22 19.42 15.69
N GLN A 533 16.58 18.90 14.63
CA GLN A 533 16.21 19.66 13.45
C GLN A 533 14.80 20.23 13.66
N VAL A 534 14.70 21.56 13.67
CA VAL A 534 13.42 22.27 13.73
C VAL A 534 12.93 22.50 12.31
N VAL A 535 11.80 21.90 11.94
CA VAL A 535 11.32 21.86 10.54
C VAL A 535 10.20 22.90 10.26
N GLY A 536 9.89 23.77 11.23
CA GLY A 536 8.90 24.85 11.04
C GLY A 536 8.97 25.99 12.05
N SER A 537 8.45 27.18 11.68
CA SER A 537 8.56 28.42 12.47
C SER A 537 7.83 28.39 13.82
N ARG A 538 6.79 27.55 13.96
CA ARG A 538 5.98 27.46 15.20
C ARG A 538 6.70 26.75 16.34
N GLU A 539 7.60 25.83 16.04
CA GLU A 539 8.41 25.11 17.03
C GLU A 539 9.56 25.98 17.56
N TRP A 540 10.00 26.97 16.76
CA TRP A 540 11.06 27.93 17.13
C TRP A 540 10.60 28.95 18.18
N GLU A 541 9.35 29.40 18.14
CA GLU A 541 8.82 30.38 19.10
C GLU A 541 8.64 29.78 20.50
N ALA A 542 8.37 28.47 20.62
CA ALA A 542 8.25 27.78 21.91
C ALA A 542 9.59 27.60 22.63
N LEU A 543 10.71 27.53 21.89
CA LEU A 543 12.07 27.33 22.44
C LEU A 543 12.74 28.63 22.89
N ARG A 544 12.21 29.80 22.54
CA ARG A 544 12.79 31.10 22.88
C ARG A 544 12.56 31.51 24.35
N GLY A 545 11.86 30.68 25.12
CA GLY A 545 11.42 30.96 26.49
C GLY A 545 12.44 30.69 27.60
N ASP A 546 13.44 29.84 27.37
CA ASP A 546 14.43 29.50 28.41
C ASP A 546 15.81 29.29 27.81
N HIS A 547 16.72 30.20 28.16
CA HIS A 547 18.19 30.10 28.05
C HIS A 547 18.82 29.85 26.67
N GLY A 548 19.20 30.93 25.98
CA GLY A 548 20.26 30.87 24.96
C GLY A 548 20.35 32.09 24.05
N VAL A 549 21.51 32.76 24.01
CA VAL A 549 21.82 33.83 23.06
C VAL A 549 22.06 33.22 21.68
N ALA A 550 21.35 33.71 20.65
CA ALA A 550 21.51 33.30 19.26
C ALA A 550 22.37 34.30 18.48
N THR A 551 23.41 33.83 17.80
CA THR A 551 24.06 34.56 16.70
C THR A 551 23.55 34.03 15.36
N ALA A 552 23.35 34.93 14.41
CA ALA A 552 22.75 34.68 13.09
C ALA A 552 23.55 33.71 12.22
#